data_AF-A0AAN7RK35-F1
#
_entry.id   AF-A0AAN7RK35-F1
#
_cell.length_a   1.000
_cell.length_b   1.000
_cell.length_c   1.000
_cell.angle_alpha   90.00
_cell.angle_beta   90.00
_cell.angle_gamma   90.00
#
_symmetry.space_group_name_H-M   'P 1'
#
loop_
_entity.id
_entity.type
_entity.pdbx_description
1 polymer ?
#
loop_
_entity_poly.entity_id
_entity_poly.type
_entity_poly.pdbx_seq_one_letter_code
_entity_poly.pdbx_strand_id
1 'polypeptide(L)'
;MEARKGTEVAVAIKPEETDGEKWVHDSSTDHKGRLPLRVSSGSWRASVFIIAIEFGERLSHFGLATSLVIYLTTVIHQDLKTAAKNVNYWVGVTTLMPLARWVPGRCIPRRILHRPCICCHLSVVNLYFDQYGTGCYLNKFEQGLILLALSWFIPSIKPCEGEELCHKPRCIHEVVFFLAIYLVSIGTGGHKPALQSFGADQFDDDHTEERKSKMSYFSWWSLGLCSGLLVGVTVIVYIQDRVSWGAADILLTEVMALSLVIFAAGRPFYRYRVPTGSPLTPMLWVLVEALAKKNLPYPSDPSALYEAPRSEKAEGRLLRHTGKLK
;
A
#
# COMPACT_ATOMS: atom_id res chain seq x y z
N MET A 1 69.21 22.33 28.26
CA MET A 1 68.15 23.28 27.87
C MET A 1 67.16 22.48 27.04
N GLU A 2 66.24 21.79 27.72
CA GLU A 2 65.42 20.72 27.14
C GLU A 2 63.95 21.18 27.19
N ALA A 3 63.40 21.53 26.03
CA ALA A 3 62.04 22.05 25.90
C ALA A 3 61.05 20.89 25.73
N ARG A 4 60.34 20.52 26.79
CA ARG A 4 59.13 19.69 26.71
C ARG A 4 58.02 20.48 26.01
N LYS A 5 57.68 20.12 24.77
CA LYS A 5 56.39 20.44 24.16
C LYS A 5 55.33 19.51 24.74
N GLY A 6 54.41 20.05 25.53
CA GLY A 6 53.17 19.36 25.89
C GLY A 6 52.26 19.27 24.66
N THR A 7 51.85 18.06 24.31
CA THR A 7 50.81 17.82 23.30
C THR A 7 49.46 17.85 24.01
N GLU A 8 48.74 18.96 23.91
CA GLU A 8 47.33 19.04 24.27
C GLU A 8 46.52 18.27 23.23
N VAL A 9 46.03 17.09 23.62
CA VAL A 9 45.04 16.34 22.83
C VAL A 9 43.69 17.02 23.05
N ALA A 10 43.30 17.87 22.10
CA ALA A 10 41.95 18.42 22.03
C ALA A 10 40.96 17.26 21.80
N VAL A 11 40.32 16.81 22.88
CA VAL A 11 39.15 15.93 22.80
C VAL A 11 38.02 16.75 22.20
N ALA A 12 37.68 16.48 20.93
CA ALA A 12 36.52 17.05 20.27
C ALA A 12 35.25 16.56 20.99
N ILE A 13 34.70 17.41 21.86
CA ILE A 13 33.40 17.20 22.49
C ILE A 13 32.35 17.32 21.37
N LYS A 14 31.68 16.22 21.03
CA LYS A 14 30.46 16.25 20.20
C LYS A 14 29.44 17.15 20.90
N PRO A 15 28.81 18.11 20.22
CA PRO A 15 27.77 18.92 20.83
C PRO A 15 26.65 18.01 21.36
N GLU A 16 26.17 18.34 22.55
CA GLU A 16 25.08 17.65 23.23
C GLU A 16 23.79 17.83 22.40
N GLU A 17 23.43 16.81 21.61
CA GLU A 17 22.20 16.76 20.82
C GLU A 17 21.00 17.00 21.75
N THR A 18 20.18 18.00 21.43
CA THR A 18 18.96 18.27 22.19
C THR A 18 17.98 17.10 22.06
N ASP A 19 17.16 16.83 23.10
CA ASP A 19 16.26 15.66 23.13
C ASP A 19 15.31 15.62 21.91
N GLY A 20 14.89 16.79 21.41
CA GLY A 20 14.08 16.96 20.19
C GLY A 20 14.83 16.72 18.87
N GLU A 21 16.16 16.71 18.86
CA GLU A 21 16.98 16.30 17.71
C GLU A 21 17.20 14.79 17.66
N LYS A 22 17.22 14.13 18.83
CA LYS A 22 17.51 12.71 18.98
C LYS A 22 16.29 11.80 18.75
N TRP A 23 15.11 12.23 19.21
CA TRP A 23 13.88 11.46 19.13
C TRP A 23 12.87 12.07 18.16
N VAL A 24 11.99 11.24 17.64
CA VAL A 24 10.88 11.65 16.78
C VAL A 24 9.60 11.70 17.63
N HIS A 25 8.92 12.85 17.66
CA HIS A 25 7.74 13.12 18.49
C HIS A 25 6.44 13.25 17.67
N ASP A 26 6.38 12.63 16.49
CA ASP A 26 5.29 12.72 15.50
C ASP A 26 4.17 11.67 15.70
N SER A 27 4.07 11.11 16.92
CA SER A 27 3.23 9.95 17.25
C SER A 27 3.60 8.66 16.49
N SER A 28 4.83 8.56 15.96
CA SER A 28 5.36 7.32 15.41
C SER A 28 6.02 6.45 16.48
N THR A 29 6.08 5.15 16.20
CA THR A 29 6.70 4.12 17.05
C THR A 29 7.63 3.24 16.23
N ASP A 30 8.68 2.72 16.86
CA ASP A 30 9.54 1.67 16.31
C ASP A 30 8.78 0.31 16.25
N HIS A 31 9.31 -0.69 15.55
CA HIS A 31 8.71 -2.04 15.47
C HIS A 31 8.44 -2.68 16.85
N LYS A 32 9.16 -2.24 17.89
CA LYS A 32 9.00 -2.68 19.29
C LYS A 32 8.04 -1.81 20.11
N GLY A 33 7.32 -0.87 19.49
CA GLY A 33 6.39 0.04 20.16
C GLY A 33 7.05 1.12 21.02
N ARG A 34 8.33 1.43 20.77
CA ARG A 34 9.10 2.46 21.52
C ARG A 34 9.21 3.74 20.70
N LEU A 35 9.57 4.86 21.33
CA LEU A 35 9.88 6.08 20.57
C LEU A 35 11.02 5.81 19.57
N PRO A 36 10.87 6.18 18.30
CA PRO A 36 11.89 5.96 17.29
C PRO A 36 13.08 6.91 17.51
N LEU A 37 14.29 6.35 17.42
CA LEU A 37 15.52 7.13 17.42
C LEU A 37 15.80 7.64 16.00
N ARG A 38 15.96 8.95 15.82
CA ARG A 38 16.05 9.58 14.50
C ARG A 38 17.18 9.02 13.63
N VAL A 39 18.34 8.73 14.24
CA VAL A 39 19.54 8.21 13.53
C VAL A 39 19.42 6.74 13.11
N SER A 40 18.52 5.97 13.73
CA SER A 40 18.45 4.50 13.54
C SER A 40 17.23 4.05 12.76
N SER A 41 16.14 4.80 12.77
CA SER A 41 14.88 4.42 12.11
C SER A 41 14.42 5.49 11.13
N GLY A 42 13.62 5.08 10.14
CA GLY A 42 13.02 5.93 9.12
C GLY A 42 14.03 6.49 8.11
N SER A 43 13.65 7.61 7.50
CA SER A 43 14.43 8.32 6.49
C SER A 43 14.87 7.40 5.34
N TRP A 44 15.99 7.72 4.70
CA TRP A 44 16.52 7.02 3.53
C TRP A 44 16.73 5.52 3.72
N ARG A 45 17.11 5.07 4.93
CA ARG A 45 17.35 3.64 5.19
C ARG A 45 16.07 2.84 5.03
N ALA A 46 14.96 3.31 5.59
CA ALA A 46 13.65 2.70 5.41
C ALA A 46 13.15 2.83 3.97
N SER A 47 13.31 4.01 3.37
CA SER A 47 12.79 4.33 2.03
C SER A 47 13.29 3.41 0.93
N VAL A 48 14.56 2.96 0.98
CA VAL A 48 15.10 2.06 -0.05
C VAL A 48 14.34 0.74 -0.10
N PHE A 49 13.99 0.16 1.05
CA PHE A 49 13.21 -1.08 1.10
C PHE A 49 11.79 -0.88 0.56
N ILE A 50 11.18 0.28 0.81
CA ILE A 50 9.84 0.63 0.33
C ILE A 50 9.84 0.85 -1.19
N ILE A 51 10.86 1.53 -1.72
CA ILE A 51 11.02 1.75 -3.16
C ILE A 51 11.21 0.40 -3.89
N ALA A 52 11.95 -0.54 -3.31
CA ALA A 52 12.18 -1.85 -3.90
C ALA A 52 10.89 -2.66 -4.08
N ILE A 53 10.02 -2.69 -3.06
CA ILE A 53 8.73 -3.39 -3.17
C ILE A 53 7.77 -2.71 -4.15
N GLU A 54 7.75 -1.37 -4.17
CA GLU A 54 6.93 -0.63 -5.12
C GLU A 54 7.41 -0.87 -6.56
N PHE A 55 8.72 -0.94 -6.80
CA PHE A 55 9.29 -1.28 -8.10
C PHE A 55 8.81 -2.67 -8.57
N GLY A 56 8.96 -3.70 -7.72
CA GLY A 56 8.56 -5.07 -8.05
C GLY A 56 7.05 -5.21 -8.32
N GLU A 57 6.23 -4.51 -7.53
CA GLU A 57 4.78 -4.49 -7.74
C GLU A 57 4.40 -3.80 -9.05
N ARG A 58 5.01 -2.65 -9.35
CA ARG A 58 4.73 -1.88 -10.58
C ARG A 58 5.11 -2.67 -11.82
N LEU A 59 6.31 -3.26 -11.80
CA LEU A 59 6.78 -4.13 -12.87
C LEU A 59 5.78 -5.25 -13.14
N SER A 60 5.34 -5.93 -12.08
CA SER A 60 4.41 -7.06 -12.19
C SER A 60 3.02 -6.64 -12.65
N HIS A 61 2.46 -5.58 -12.06
CA HIS A 61 1.13 -5.09 -12.40
C HIS A 61 1.06 -4.62 -13.86
N PHE A 62 2.03 -3.83 -14.33
CA PHE A 62 2.02 -3.34 -15.70
C PHE A 62 2.39 -4.41 -16.73
N GLY A 63 3.28 -5.35 -16.39
CA GLY A 63 3.55 -6.52 -17.23
C GLY A 63 2.30 -7.38 -17.46
N LEU A 64 1.52 -7.62 -16.41
CA LEU A 64 0.23 -8.31 -16.54
C LEU A 64 -0.82 -7.47 -17.28
N ALA A 65 -0.99 -6.20 -16.91
CA ALA A 65 -2.04 -5.35 -17.45
C ALA A 65 -1.92 -5.13 -18.97
N THR A 66 -0.69 -4.93 -19.47
CA THR A 66 -0.45 -4.65 -20.89
C THR A 66 -0.63 -5.89 -21.77
N SER A 67 -0.25 -7.06 -21.28
CA SER A 67 -0.39 -8.32 -22.02
C SER A 67 -1.73 -9.01 -21.84
N LEU A 68 -2.60 -8.52 -20.93
CA LEU A 68 -3.86 -9.18 -20.59
C LEU A 68 -4.80 -9.33 -21.79
N VAL A 69 -4.91 -8.31 -22.63
CA VAL A 69 -5.75 -8.37 -23.85
C VAL A 69 -5.21 -9.43 -24.80
N ILE A 70 -3.89 -9.46 -25.00
CA ILE A 70 -3.21 -10.43 -25.87
C ILE A 70 -3.43 -11.84 -25.33
N TYR A 71 -3.33 -12.06 -24.01
CA TYR A 71 -3.59 -13.35 -23.39
C TYR A 71 -5.03 -13.83 -23.65
N LEU A 72 -6.01 -12.96 -23.44
CA LEU A 72 -7.42 -13.29 -23.62
C LEU A 72 -7.77 -13.61 -25.08
N THR A 73 -7.15 -12.96 -26.05
CA THR A 73 -7.41 -13.19 -27.48
C THR A 73 -6.62 -14.38 -28.05
N THR A 74 -5.38 -14.59 -27.60
CA THR A 74 -4.49 -15.62 -28.14
C THR A 74 -4.58 -16.97 -27.44
N VAL A 75 -4.73 -16.98 -26.10
CA VAL A 75 -4.74 -18.22 -25.30
C VAL A 75 -6.16 -18.65 -24.94
N ILE A 76 -7.01 -17.71 -24.52
CA ILE A 76 -8.42 -18.00 -24.16
C ILE A 76 -9.33 -17.93 -25.41
N HIS A 77 -8.82 -17.44 -26.55
CA HIS A 77 -9.56 -17.31 -27.81
C HIS A 77 -10.87 -16.51 -27.69
N GLN A 78 -10.90 -15.48 -26.85
CA GLN A 78 -12.02 -14.54 -26.76
C GLN A 78 -11.98 -13.53 -27.92
N ASP A 79 -13.17 -13.07 -28.32
CA ASP A 79 -13.30 -11.89 -29.20
C ASP A 79 -12.66 -10.66 -28.52
N LEU A 80 -12.00 -9.81 -29.30
CA LEU A 80 -11.35 -8.57 -28.84
C LEU A 80 -12.30 -7.68 -28.01
N LYS A 81 -13.58 -7.60 -28.39
CA LYS A 81 -14.59 -6.82 -27.65
C LYS A 81 -14.83 -7.39 -26.25
N THR A 82 -14.91 -8.72 -26.13
CA THR A 82 -15.12 -9.41 -24.85
C THR A 82 -13.86 -9.31 -24.00
N ALA A 83 -12.69 -9.52 -24.59
CA ALA A 83 -11.39 -9.38 -23.93
C ALA A 83 -11.22 -7.98 -23.32
N ALA A 84 -11.42 -6.92 -24.12
CA ALA A 84 -11.31 -5.54 -23.65
C ALA A 84 -12.29 -5.22 -22.51
N LYS A 85 -13.51 -5.76 -22.58
CA LYS A 85 -14.51 -5.61 -21.51
C LYS A 85 -14.03 -6.26 -20.20
N ASN A 86 -13.49 -7.47 -20.27
CA ASN A 86 -12.97 -8.19 -19.11
C ASN A 86 -11.75 -7.47 -18.49
N VAL A 87 -10.85 -6.94 -19.32
CA VAL A 87 -9.73 -6.11 -18.86
C VAL A 87 -10.22 -4.86 -18.13
N ASN A 88 -11.21 -4.16 -18.69
CA ASN A 88 -11.79 -2.97 -18.05
C ASN A 88 -12.45 -3.30 -16.70
N TYR A 89 -13.10 -4.47 -16.58
CA TYR A 89 -13.62 -4.93 -15.29
C TYR A 89 -12.52 -5.22 -14.29
N TRP A 90 -11.45 -5.88 -14.71
CA TRP A 90 -10.30 -6.15 -13.84
C TRP A 90 -9.63 -4.85 -13.35
N VAL A 91 -9.42 -3.87 -14.24
CA VAL A 91 -8.91 -2.53 -13.87
C VAL A 91 -9.87 -1.80 -12.93
N GLY A 92 -11.18 -1.88 -13.20
CA GLY A 92 -12.22 -1.29 -12.36
C GLY A 92 -12.24 -1.86 -10.94
N VAL A 93 -12.20 -3.19 -10.80
CA VAL A 93 -12.10 -3.86 -9.49
C VAL A 93 -10.84 -3.43 -8.74
N THR A 94 -9.69 -3.40 -9.43
CA THR A 94 -8.41 -2.98 -8.83
C THR A 94 -8.48 -1.55 -8.29
N THR A 95 -9.14 -0.65 -9.01
CA THR A 95 -9.26 0.77 -8.65
C THR A 95 -10.27 1.01 -7.53
N LEU A 96 -11.32 0.19 -7.44
CA LEU A 96 -12.34 0.28 -6.39
C LEU A 96 -11.93 -0.43 -5.09
N MET A 97 -10.99 -1.36 -5.15
CA MET A 97 -10.53 -2.14 -4.00
C MET A 97 -10.07 -1.29 -2.78
N PRO A 98 -9.36 -0.15 -2.95
CA PRO A 98 -9.07 0.77 -1.85
C PRO A 98 -10.32 1.20 -1.05
N LEU A 99 -11.44 1.42 -1.74
CA LEU A 99 -12.71 1.79 -1.12
C LEU A 99 -13.35 0.62 -0.38
N ALA A 100 -13.18 -0.61 -0.89
CA ALA A 100 -13.69 -1.81 -0.23
C ALA A 100 -13.01 -2.08 1.13
N ARG A 101 -11.80 -1.54 1.38
CA ARG A 101 -11.17 -1.58 2.71
C ARG A 101 -12.00 -0.86 3.79
N TRP A 102 -12.90 0.02 3.38
CA TRP A 102 -13.82 0.75 4.25
C TRP A 102 -15.06 -0.07 4.63
N VAL A 103 -15.10 -1.41 4.59
CA VAL A 103 -16.31 -2.13 5.08
C VAL A 103 -16.46 -1.88 6.59
N PRO A 104 -17.54 -1.20 7.03
CA PRO A 104 -17.75 -0.88 8.43
C PRO A 104 -18.14 -2.15 9.20
N GLY A 105 -17.17 -2.75 9.90
CA GLY A 105 -17.41 -3.75 10.92
C GLY A 105 -18.09 -3.13 12.15
N ARG A 106 -19.41 -2.94 12.08
CA ARG A 106 -20.38 -2.68 13.16
C ARG A 106 -20.09 -1.52 14.13
N CYS A 107 -20.78 -0.41 13.86
CA CYS A 107 -21.49 0.36 14.88
C CYS A 107 -22.49 -0.55 15.63
N ILE A 108 -22.32 -0.69 16.95
CA ILE A 108 -23.46 -0.90 17.87
C ILE A 108 -23.38 0.26 18.87
N PRO A 109 -24.45 1.05 19.05
CA PRO A 109 -24.42 2.14 20.02
C PRO A 109 -24.24 1.58 21.43
N ARG A 110 -23.36 2.23 22.19
CA ARG A 110 -23.08 1.96 23.60
C ARG A 110 -24.38 2.07 24.40
N ARG A 111 -25.01 0.95 24.77
CA ARG A 111 -25.89 0.82 25.96
C ARG A 111 -26.21 -0.67 26.22
N ILE A 112 -25.63 -1.16 27.31
CA ILE A 112 -26.09 -2.27 28.16
C ILE A 112 -26.25 -3.64 27.47
N LEU A 113 -25.28 -4.55 27.66
CA LEU A 113 -25.49 -5.88 28.27
C LEU A 113 -24.16 -6.66 28.30
N HIS A 114 -23.78 -7.14 29.48
CA HIS A 114 -22.67 -8.06 29.71
C HIS A 114 -22.99 -9.45 29.11
N ARG A 115 -22.32 -9.85 28.02
CA ARG A 115 -22.02 -11.26 27.67
C ARG A 115 -20.95 -11.34 26.57
N PRO A 116 -20.02 -12.31 26.60
CA PRO A 116 -18.84 -12.32 25.76
C PRO A 116 -19.20 -12.88 24.37
N CYS A 117 -19.50 -11.99 23.44
CA CYS A 117 -19.66 -12.35 22.03
C CYS A 117 -18.27 -12.57 21.40
N ILE A 118 -18.17 -13.67 20.66
CA ILE A 118 -17.06 -14.09 19.77
C ILE A 118 -16.70 -13.06 18.67
N CYS A 119 -17.23 -11.85 18.72
CA CYS A 119 -16.82 -10.70 17.90
C CYS A 119 -15.75 -9.81 18.56
N CYS A 120 -15.46 -9.99 19.86
CA CYS A 120 -14.39 -9.24 20.53
C CYS A 120 -12.97 -9.65 20.11
N HIS A 121 -12.81 -10.76 19.37
CA HIS A 121 -11.54 -11.06 18.71
C HIS A 121 -11.21 -10.09 17.57
N LEU A 122 -12.15 -9.25 17.10
CA LEU A 122 -11.89 -8.28 16.02
C LEU A 122 -11.49 -6.88 16.51
N SER A 123 -11.62 -6.57 17.80
CA SER A 123 -11.29 -5.25 18.36
C SER A 123 -9.87 -5.15 18.90
N VAL A 124 -9.17 -6.27 19.09
CA VAL A 124 -7.71 -6.30 19.31
C VAL A 124 -6.95 -6.27 17.99
N VAL A 125 -7.63 -6.49 16.86
CA VAL A 125 -7.00 -6.51 15.53
C VAL A 125 -6.76 -5.10 15.00
N ASN A 126 -7.37 -4.03 15.52
CA ASN A 126 -7.18 -2.68 14.95
C ASN A 126 -5.82 -2.03 15.23
N LEU A 127 -5.02 -2.56 16.16
CA LEU A 127 -3.59 -2.21 16.28
C LEU A 127 -2.66 -3.25 15.62
N TYR A 128 -3.21 -4.40 15.21
CA TYR A 128 -2.53 -5.45 14.43
C TYR A 128 -2.83 -5.35 12.91
N PHE A 129 -3.81 -4.55 12.49
CA PHE A 129 -4.36 -4.53 11.11
C PHE A 129 -3.49 -3.76 10.13
N ASP A 130 -2.63 -2.85 10.57
CA ASP A 130 -1.76 -2.09 9.67
C ASP A 130 -0.51 -2.90 9.26
N GLN A 131 0.04 -3.68 10.20
CA GLN A 131 1.19 -4.55 9.96
C GLN A 131 0.80 -5.91 9.34
N TYR A 132 -0.37 -6.48 9.67
CA TYR A 132 -0.84 -7.76 9.07
C TYR A 132 -1.81 -7.57 7.89
N GLY A 133 -2.52 -6.45 7.79
CA GLY A 133 -3.43 -6.20 6.67
C GLY A 133 -2.69 -6.05 5.34
N THR A 134 -1.60 -5.27 5.31
CA THR A 134 -0.71 -5.17 4.14
C THR A 134 -0.11 -6.53 3.79
N GLY A 135 0.30 -7.33 4.79
CA GLY A 135 0.75 -8.70 4.60
C GLY A 135 -0.32 -9.64 4.01
N CYS A 136 -1.59 -9.48 4.37
CA CYS A 136 -2.71 -10.24 3.79
C CYS A 136 -2.93 -9.90 2.31
N TYR A 137 -2.90 -8.62 1.92
CA TYR A 137 -3.04 -8.22 0.52
C TYR A 137 -1.82 -8.63 -0.32
N LEU A 138 -0.61 -8.51 0.23
CA LEU A 138 0.61 -8.98 -0.41
C LEU A 138 0.62 -10.50 -0.59
N ASN A 139 0.15 -11.27 0.39
CA ASN A 139 -0.08 -12.71 0.23
C ASN A 139 -1.10 -13.02 -0.87
N LYS A 140 -2.15 -12.21 -1.03
CA LYS A 140 -3.15 -12.40 -2.10
C LYS A 140 -2.57 -12.14 -3.48
N PHE A 141 -1.70 -11.14 -3.59
CA PHE A 141 -0.98 -10.85 -4.83
C PHE A 141 -0.07 -12.02 -5.23
N GLU A 142 0.73 -12.53 -4.29
CA GLU A 142 1.63 -13.67 -4.50
C GLU A 142 0.85 -14.96 -4.83
N GLN A 143 -0.24 -15.24 -4.11
CA GLN A 143 -1.15 -16.37 -4.41
C GLN A 143 -1.72 -16.28 -5.82
N GLY A 144 -2.07 -15.07 -6.29
CA GLY A 144 -2.55 -14.85 -7.65
C GLY A 144 -1.48 -15.16 -8.70
N LEU A 145 -0.24 -14.70 -8.50
CA LEU A 145 0.88 -14.99 -9.40
C LEU A 145 1.26 -16.48 -9.43
N ILE A 146 1.32 -17.12 -8.26
CA ILE A 146 1.57 -18.56 -8.16
C ILE A 146 0.48 -19.34 -8.89
N LEU A 147 -0.79 -18.95 -8.75
CA LEU A 147 -1.90 -19.61 -9.43
C LEU A 147 -1.83 -19.45 -10.96
N LEU A 148 -1.39 -18.28 -11.45
CA LEU A 148 -1.10 -18.07 -12.88
C LEU A 148 0.03 -19.00 -13.36
N ALA A 149 1.15 -19.05 -12.65
CA ALA A 149 2.26 -19.94 -12.99
C ALA A 149 1.81 -21.43 -13.01
N LEU A 150 1.13 -21.88 -11.95
CA LEU A 150 0.63 -23.26 -11.86
C LEU A 150 -0.34 -23.61 -12.99
N SER A 151 -1.11 -22.65 -13.51
CA SER A 151 -2.04 -22.88 -14.62
C SER A 151 -1.36 -23.32 -15.91
N TRP A 152 -0.06 -23.07 -16.07
CA TRP A 152 0.75 -23.46 -17.24
C TRP A 152 1.51 -24.78 -17.06
N PHE A 153 1.93 -25.10 -15.83
CA PHE A 153 2.74 -26.29 -15.55
C PHE A 153 1.91 -27.51 -15.16
N ILE A 154 0.70 -27.34 -14.63
CA ILE A 154 -0.18 -28.45 -14.26
C ILE A 154 -0.95 -28.91 -15.51
N PRO A 155 -0.76 -30.16 -16.00
CA PRO A 155 -1.41 -30.65 -17.22
C PRO A 155 -2.94 -30.60 -17.16
N SER A 156 -3.53 -30.80 -15.99
CA SER A 156 -4.99 -30.75 -15.79
C SER A 156 -5.59 -29.35 -15.95
N ILE A 157 -4.80 -28.29 -15.75
CA ILE A 157 -5.23 -26.88 -15.78
C ILE A 157 -4.70 -26.16 -17.03
N LYS A 158 -3.72 -26.73 -17.72
CA LYS A 158 -3.14 -26.19 -18.95
C LYS A 158 -4.24 -25.89 -19.99
N PRO A 159 -4.16 -24.76 -20.72
CA PRO A 159 -5.20 -24.36 -21.66
C PRO A 159 -5.43 -25.41 -22.76
N CYS A 160 -4.35 -26.06 -23.21
CA CYS A 160 -4.34 -27.01 -24.32
C CYS A 160 -3.37 -28.16 -24.05
N GLU A 161 -3.78 -29.39 -24.40
CA GLU A 161 -2.97 -30.60 -24.25
C GLU A 161 -2.49 -31.05 -25.64
N GLY A 162 -1.20 -30.90 -25.92
CA GLY A 162 -0.47 -31.66 -26.95
C GLY A 162 -0.83 -31.50 -28.44
N GLU A 163 -1.92 -30.83 -28.83
CA GLU A 163 -2.29 -30.67 -30.25
C GLU A 163 -2.02 -29.27 -30.80
N GLU A 164 -1.50 -29.23 -32.04
CA GLU A 164 -1.08 -28.02 -32.76
C GLU A 164 -2.23 -27.04 -33.09
N LEU A 165 -3.49 -27.40 -32.82
CA LEU A 165 -4.65 -26.55 -33.10
C LEU A 165 -5.70 -26.62 -31.98
N CYS A 166 -5.46 -25.92 -30.88
CA CYS A 166 -6.39 -25.80 -29.78
C CYS A 166 -7.55 -24.86 -30.14
N HIS A 167 -8.68 -25.42 -30.57
CA HIS A 167 -9.84 -24.61 -30.96
C HIS A 167 -10.60 -23.99 -29.78
N LYS A 168 -10.47 -24.56 -28.57
CA LYS A 168 -11.20 -24.09 -27.39
C LYS A 168 -10.40 -24.39 -26.12
N PRO A 169 -10.13 -23.39 -25.25
CA PRO A 169 -9.44 -23.63 -23.99
C PRO A 169 -10.33 -24.45 -23.05
N ARG A 170 -9.71 -25.19 -22.12
CA ARG A 170 -10.43 -25.86 -21.03
C ARG A 170 -11.16 -24.83 -20.18
N CYS A 171 -12.44 -25.07 -19.86
CA CYS A 171 -13.22 -24.20 -18.97
C CYS A 171 -12.55 -24.03 -17.58
N ILE A 172 -11.85 -25.06 -17.10
CA ILE A 172 -11.10 -25.00 -15.83
C ILE A 172 -9.97 -23.97 -15.91
N HIS A 173 -9.26 -23.89 -17.04
CA HIS A 173 -8.21 -22.91 -17.25
C HIS A 173 -8.75 -21.49 -17.15
N GLU A 174 -9.86 -21.22 -17.84
CA GLU A 174 -10.50 -19.90 -17.84
C GLU A 174 -10.94 -19.48 -16.42
N VAL A 175 -11.58 -20.39 -15.66
CA VAL A 175 -12.00 -20.11 -14.28
C VAL A 175 -10.80 -19.85 -13.37
N VAL A 176 -9.76 -20.69 -13.44
CA VAL A 176 -8.55 -20.53 -12.64
C VAL A 176 -7.82 -19.23 -12.99
N PHE A 177 -7.74 -18.89 -14.28
CA PHE A 177 -7.15 -17.64 -14.75
C PHE A 177 -7.89 -16.43 -14.21
N PHE A 178 -9.23 -16.38 -14.34
CA PHE A 178 -10.02 -15.26 -13.80
C PHE A 178 -9.88 -15.15 -12.27
N LEU A 179 -9.93 -16.28 -11.56
CA LEU A 179 -9.69 -16.30 -10.12
C LEU A 179 -8.31 -15.72 -9.78
N ALA A 180 -7.27 -16.11 -10.51
CA ALA A 180 -5.91 -15.66 -10.28
C ALA A 180 -5.75 -14.15 -10.52
N ILE A 181 -6.22 -13.62 -11.64
CA ILE A 181 -6.12 -12.18 -11.92
C ILE A 181 -6.95 -11.34 -10.93
N TYR A 182 -8.10 -11.83 -10.45
CA TYR A 182 -8.86 -11.14 -9.42
C TYR A 182 -8.17 -11.19 -8.04
N LEU A 183 -7.45 -12.26 -7.70
CA LEU A 183 -6.59 -12.29 -6.52
C LEU A 183 -5.45 -11.25 -6.62
N VAL A 184 -4.82 -11.12 -7.79
CA VAL A 184 -3.83 -10.06 -8.07
C VAL A 184 -4.45 -8.67 -7.91
N SER A 185 -5.68 -8.46 -8.42
CA SER A 185 -6.42 -7.21 -8.30
C SER A 185 -6.69 -6.81 -6.84
N ILE A 186 -7.15 -7.77 -6.03
CA ILE A 186 -7.35 -7.59 -4.58
C ILE A 186 -6.02 -7.22 -3.90
N GLY A 187 -4.95 -7.91 -4.28
CA GLY A 187 -3.60 -7.66 -3.80
C GLY A 187 -3.14 -6.23 -4.08
N THR A 188 -3.01 -5.85 -5.35
CA THR A 188 -2.56 -4.52 -5.80
C THR A 188 -3.43 -3.40 -5.26
N GLY A 189 -4.75 -3.52 -5.44
CA GLY A 189 -5.66 -2.46 -5.04
C GLY A 189 -5.73 -2.27 -3.52
N GLY A 190 -5.53 -3.34 -2.74
CA GLY A 190 -5.57 -3.28 -1.29
C GLY A 190 -4.34 -2.63 -0.66
N HIS A 191 -3.12 -3.03 -1.03
CA HIS A 191 -1.92 -2.57 -0.34
C HIS A 191 -1.37 -1.23 -0.86
N LYS A 192 -1.61 -0.88 -2.13
CA LYS A 192 -1.04 0.31 -2.79
C LYS A 192 -1.24 1.63 -2.05
N PRO A 193 -2.46 2.04 -1.63
CA PRO A 193 -2.62 3.31 -0.90
C PRO A 193 -1.90 3.31 0.45
N ALA A 194 -1.88 2.16 1.13
CA ALA A 194 -1.22 2.01 2.43
C ALA A 194 0.31 2.07 2.31
N LEU A 195 0.88 1.48 1.26
CA LEU A 195 2.33 1.48 1.03
C LEU A 195 2.85 2.88 0.70
N GLN A 196 2.07 3.67 -0.05
CA GLN A 196 2.40 5.06 -0.38
C GLN A 196 2.38 5.97 0.85
N SER A 197 1.34 5.87 1.70
CA SER A 197 1.29 6.62 2.96
C SER A 197 2.41 6.17 3.90
N PHE A 198 2.66 4.86 4.00
CA PHE A 198 3.72 4.29 4.83
C PHE A 198 5.11 4.80 4.44
N GLY A 199 5.39 4.94 3.14
CA GLY A 199 6.62 5.54 2.64
C GLY A 199 6.78 7.01 3.03
N ALA A 200 5.67 7.77 3.00
CA ALA A 200 5.66 9.17 3.42
C ALA A 200 5.82 9.33 4.94
N ASP A 201 5.33 8.38 5.73
CA ASP A 201 5.41 8.35 7.20
C ASP A 201 6.82 7.99 7.70
N GLN A 202 7.76 7.62 6.82
CA GLN A 202 9.16 7.41 7.22
C GLN A 202 9.91 8.72 7.50
N PHE A 203 9.33 9.88 7.17
CA PHE A 203 9.93 11.20 7.32
C PHE A 203 9.09 12.08 8.24
N ASP A 204 9.76 12.71 9.21
CA ASP A 204 9.20 13.69 10.14
C ASP A 204 8.95 15.03 9.41
N ASP A 205 7.70 15.51 9.43
CA ASP A 205 7.29 16.76 8.78
C ASP A 205 7.69 18.02 9.57
N ASP A 206 7.91 17.88 10.88
CA ASP A 206 8.26 18.97 11.78
C ASP A 206 9.77 19.27 11.75
N HIS A 207 10.58 18.31 11.28
CA HIS A 207 12.02 18.48 11.08
C HIS A 207 12.36 18.97 9.66
N THR A 208 13.13 20.05 9.54
CA THR A 208 13.40 20.70 8.25
C THR A 208 14.19 19.86 7.26
N GLU A 209 15.19 19.09 7.73
CA GLU A 209 16.04 18.28 6.85
C GLU A 209 15.35 16.98 6.40
N GLU A 210 14.55 16.36 7.27
CA GLU A 210 13.73 15.19 6.91
C GLU A 210 12.61 15.60 5.94
N ARG A 211 12.01 16.78 6.10
CA ARG A 211 11.03 17.31 5.14
C ARG A 211 11.62 17.57 3.76
N LYS A 212 12.86 18.08 3.66
CA LYS A 212 13.57 18.20 2.37
C LYS A 212 13.85 16.82 1.78
N SER A 213 14.30 15.87 2.61
CA SER A 213 14.57 14.49 2.21
C SER A 213 13.31 13.77 1.71
N LYS A 214 12.14 14.05 2.31
CA LYS A 214 10.84 13.53 1.86
C LYS A 214 10.50 13.96 0.43
N MET A 215 10.78 15.20 0.04
CA MET A 215 10.58 15.64 -1.35
C MET A 215 11.50 14.89 -2.32
N SER A 216 12.77 14.70 -1.95
CA SER A 216 13.71 13.91 -2.75
C SER A 216 13.30 12.43 -2.82
N TYR A 217 12.77 11.87 -1.73
CA TYR A 217 12.19 10.53 -1.71
C TYR A 217 11.10 10.36 -2.76
N PHE A 218 10.14 11.29 -2.86
CA PHE A 218 9.09 11.20 -3.89
C PHE A 218 9.63 11.27 -5.33
N SER A 219 10.75 11.96 -5.55
CA SER A 219 11.44 11.98 -6.84
C SER A 219 12.05 10.62 -7.17
N TRP A 220 12.78 10.01 -6.23
CA TRP A 220 13.36 8.66 -6.39
C TRP A 220 12.30 7.56 -6.46
N TRP A 221 11.23 7.71 -5.69
CA TRP A 221 10.07 6.82 -5.75
C TRP A 221 9.43 6.88 -7.14
N SER A 222 9.20 8.08 -7.70
CA SER A 222 8.70 8.25 -9.07
C SER A 222 9.63 7.63 -10.11
N LEU A 223 10.96 7.77 -9.94
CA LEU A 223 11.94 7.11 -10.80
C LEU A 223 11.80 5.58 -10.72
N GLY A 224 11.67 5.03 -9.52
CA GLY A 224 11.39 3.62 -9.27
C GLY A 224 10.12 3.15 -9.98
N LEU A 225 9.03 3.89 -9.86
CA LEU A 225 7.78 3.59 -10.57
C LEU A 225 7.95 3.56 -12.09
N CYS A 226 8.56 4.60 -12.66
CA CYS A 226 8.77 4.73 -14.10
C CYS A 226 9.69 3.61 -14.62
N SER A 227 10.75 3.28 -13.89
CA SER A 227 11.64 2.17 -14.25
C SER A 227 10.93 0.82 -14.20
N GLY A 228 10.11 0.56 -13.17
CA GLY A 228 9.31 -0.66 -13.05
C GLY A 228 8.30 -0.78 -14.19
N LEU A 229 7.60 0.30 -14.52
CA LEU A 229 6.72 0.38 -15.68
C LEU A 229 7.47 0.04 -16.98
N LEU A 230 8.60 0.70 -17.25
CA LEU A 230 9.39 0.49 -18.48
C LEU A 230 9.82 -0.96 -18.61
N VAL A 231 10.37 -1.56 -17.53
CA VAL A 231 10.78 -2.97 -17.54
C VAL A 231 9.58 -3.91 -17.71
N GLY A 232 8.46 -3.61 -17.04
CA GLY A 232 7.23 -4.39 -17.16
C GLY A 232 6.69 -4.42 -18.58
N VAL A 233 6.56 -3.28 -19.25
CA VAL A 233 5.97 -3.20 -20.60
C VAL A 233 6.94 -3.64 -21.71
N THR A 234 8.23 -3.78 -21.42
CA THR A 234 9.25 -4.19 -22.41
C THR A 234 9.73 -5.61 -22.16
N VAL A 235 10.46 -5.84 -21.07
CA VAL A 235 11.13 -7.12 -20.77
C VAL A 235 10.10 -8.21 -20.47
N ILE A 236 9.11 -7.94 -19.61
CA ILE A 236 8.12 -8.96 -19.26
C ILE A 236 7.24 -9.30 -20.47
N VAL A 237 6.74 -8.29 -21.19
CA VAL A 237 5.97 -8.49 -22.42
C VAL A 237 6.77 -9.26 -23.47
N TYR A 238 8.06 -8.96 -23.63
CA TYR A 238 8.95 -9.71 -24.54
C TYR A 238 9.06 -11.18 -24.15
N ILE A 239 9.22 -11.49 -22.86
CA ILE A 239 9.30 -12.88 -22.38
C ILE A 239 7.96 -13.60 -22.58
N GLN A 240 6.82 -12.92 -22.34
CA GLN A 240 5.49 -13.47 -22.57
C GLN A 240 5.25 -13.83 -24.03
N ASP A 241 5.63 -12.95 -24.96
CA ASP A 241 5.39 -13.12 -26.39
C ASP A 241 6.40 -14.08 -27.07
N ARG A 242 7.68 -14.02 -26.70
CA ARG A 242 8.76 -14.74 -27.41
C ARG A 242 9.23 -16.02 -26.75
N VAL A 243 9.08 -16.16 -25.43
CA VAL A 243 9.59 -17.32 -24.68
C VAL A 243 8.43 -18.22 -24.28
N SER A 244 7.62 -17.79 -23.31
CA SER A 244 6.35 -18.41 -22.92
C SER A 244 5.68 -17.59 -21.82
N TRP A 245 4.35 -17.69 -21.74
CA TRP A 245 3.57 -17.13 -20.64
C TRP A 245 3.98 -17.69 -19.28
N GLY A 246 4.14 -19.02 -19.16
CA GLY A 246 4.54 -19.65 -17.90
C GLY A 246 5.91 -19.22 -17.39
N ALA A 247 6.90 -18.99 -18.27
CA ALA A 247 8.20 -18.46 -17.87
C ALA A 247 8.11 -17.02 -17.33
N ALA A 248 7.28 -16.18 -17.95
CA ALA A 248 7.02 -14.83 -17.45
C ALA A 248 6.32 -14.85 -16.09
N ASP A 249 5.34 -15.72 -15.88
CA ASP A 249 4.62 -15.84 -14.61
C ASP A 249 5.55 -16.29 -13.46
N ILE A 250 6.49 -17.22 -13.73
CA ILE A 250 7.54 -17.59 -12.75
C ILE A 250 8.41 -16.37 -12.44
N LEU A 251 8.90 -15.67 -13.47
CA LEU A 251 9.76 -14.51 -13.28
C LEU A 251 9.07 -13.42 -12.44
N LEU A 252 7.79 -13.13 -12.73
CA LEU A 252 7.00 -12.19 -11.94
C LEU A 252 6.83 -12.65 -10.49
N THR A 253 6.60 -13.95 -10.28
CA THR A 253 6.49 -14.54 -8.94
C THR A 253 7.79 -14.38 -8.15
N GLU A 254 8.93 -14.71 -8.75
CA GLU A 254 10.27 -14.58 -8.14
C GLU A 254 10.61 -13.12 -7.80
N VAL A 255 10.39 -12.19 -8.74
CA VAL A 255 10.64 -10.75 -8.52
C VAL A 255 9.78 -10.22 -7.37
N MET A 256 8.51 -10.61 -7.30
CA MET A 256 7.63 -10.20 -6.22
C MET A 256 8.03 -10.83 -4.88
N ALA A 257 8.34 -12.12 -4.85
CA ALA A 257 8.79 -12.82 -3.64
C ALA A 257 10.07 -12.19 -3.07
N LEU A 258 11.05 -11.90 -3.94
CA LEU A 258 12.27 -11.19 -3.55
C LEU A 258 11.96 -9.79 -3.01
N SER A 259 11.06 -9.06 -3.66
CA SER A 259 10.62 -7.73 -3.21
C SER A 259 9.97 -7.77 -1.83
N LEU A 260 9.18 -8.80 -1.54
CA LEU A 260 8.59 -9.04 -0.22
C LEU A 260 9.63 -9.35 0.85
N VAL A 261 10.63 -10.17 0.52
CA VAL A 261 11.75 -10.47 1.43
C VAL A 261 12.53 -9.21 1.76
N ILE A 262 12.83 -8.37 0.75
CA ILE A 262 13.52 -7.08 0.94
C ILE A 262 12.68 -6.17 1.84
N PHE A 263 11.37 -6.06 1.58
CA PHE A 263 10.47 -5.26 2.41
C PHE A 263 10.40 -5.77 3.85
N ALA A 264 10.35 -7.09 4.05
CA ALA A 264 10.34 -7.71 5.37
C ALA A 264 11.66 -7.51 6.12
N ALA A 265 12.80 -7.54 5.42
CA ALA A 265 14.11 -7.27 5.99
C ALA A 265 14.26 -5.81 6.47
N GLY A 266 13.49 -4.88 5.89
CA GLY A 266 13.43 -3.48 6.31
C GLY A 266 12.69 -3.22 7.64
N ARG A 267 11.95 -4.20 8.18
CA ARG A 267 11.15 -4.08 9.43
C ARG A 267 11.83 -3.36 10.60
N PRO A 268 13.07 -3.67 11.01
CA PRO A 268 13.70 -3.01 12.15
C PRO A 268 14.06 -1.55 11.89
N PHE A 269 13.97 -1.07 10.65
CA PHE A 269 14.27 0.31 10.26
C PHE A 269 13.02 1.16 10.08
N TYR A 270 11.82 0.58 10.07
CA TYR A 270 10.60 1.33 9.80
C TYR A 270 10.06 2.09 11.01
N ARG A 271 9.46 3.25 10.74
CA ARG A 271 8.63 4.00 11.68
C ARG A 271 7.16 3.71 11.41
N TYR A 272 6.40 3.41 12.47
CA TYR A 272 4.99 3.07 12.42
C TYR A 272 4.17 4.18 13.07
N ARG A 273 3.38 4.88 12.27
CA ARG A 273 2.50 5.93 12.75
C ARG A 273 1.26 5.33 13.39
N VAL A 274 0.83 5.89 14.53
CA VAL A 274 -0.39 5.41 15.20
C VAL A 274 -1.62 5.69 14.31
N PRO A 275 -2.51 4.69 14.09
CA PRO A 275 -3.67 4.86 13.20
C PRO A 275 -4.61 5.96 13.70
N THR A 276 -4.86 6.98 12.86
CA THR A 276 -5.73 8.13 13.18
C THR A 276 -7.20 7.90 12.80
N GLY A 277 -7.59 6.65 12.52
CA GLY A 277 -8.91 6.30 12.00
C GLY A 277 -9.10 6.62 10.51
N SER A 278 -10.31 6.34 9.98
CA SER A 278 -10.63 6.59 8.57
C SER A 278 -11.23 7.97 8.35
N PRO A 279 -10.71 8.79 7.42
CA PRO A 279 -11.30 10.09 7.07
C PRO A 279 -12.66 9.96 6.36
N LEU A 280 -12.98 8.79 5.81
CA LEU A 280 -14.28 8.54 5.18
C LEU A 280 -15.42 8.43 6.21
N THR A 281 -15.10 8.01 7.43
CA THR A 281 -16.11 7.91 8.50
C THR A 281 -16.76 9.26 8.80
N PRO A 282 -16.03 10.33 9.17
CA PRO A 282 -16.67 11.63 9.40
C PRO A 282 -17.35 12.19 8.15
N MET A 283 -16.81 11.98 6.95
CA MET A 283 -17.45 12.43 5.69
C MET A 283 -18.84 11.79 5.50
N LEU A 284 -18.96 10.50 5.78
CA LEU A 284 -20.22 9.78 5.64
C LEU A 284 -21.19 10.09 6.78
N TRP A 285 -20.68 10.30 8.00
CA TRP A 285 -21.50 10.84 9.09
C TRP A 285 -22.11 12.19 8.70
N VAL A 286 -21.31 13.10 8.13
CA VAL A 286 -21.82 14.39 7.63
C VAL A 286 -22.87 14.19 6.54
N LEU A 287 -22.66 13.27 5.60
CA LEU A 287 -23.63 12.98 4.53
C LEU A 287 -24.95 12.41 5.09
N VAL A 288 -24.86 11.42 5.99
CA VAL A 288 -26.02 10.78 6.63
C VAL A 288 -26.78 11.80 7.47
N GLU A 289 -26.09 12.59 8.27
CA GLU A 289 -26.68 13.65 9.09
C GLU A 289 -27.31 14.75 8.22
N ALA A 290 -26.67 15.16 7.12
CA ALA A 290 -27.22 16.14 6.19
C ALA A 290 -28.51 15.64 5.51
N LEU A 291 -28.54 14.37 5.08
CA LEU A 291 -29.73 13.77 4.48
C LEU A 291 -30.86 13.60 5.50
N ALA A 292 -30.54 13.21 6.74
CA ALA A 292 -31.50 13.07 7.82
C ALA A 292 -32.10 14.41 8.24
N LYS A 293 -31.29 15.48 8.21
CA LYS A 293 -31.66 16.83 8.67
C LYS A 293 -32.10 17.77 7.55
N LYS A 294 -32.28 17.29 6.32
CA LYS A 294 -32.60 18.11 5.14
C LYS A 294 -33.88 18.95 5.25
N ASN A 295 -34.81 18.56 6.13
CA ASN A 295 -36.09 19.25 6.33
C ASN A 295 -36.08 20.20 7.55
N LEU A 296 -34.95 20.34 8.25
CA LEU A 296 -34.85 21.25 9.39
C LEU A 296 -34.63 22.70 8.92
N PRO A 297 -35.19 23.69 9.64
CA PRO A 297 -34.95 25.09 9.35
C PRO A 297 -33.46 25.44 9.56
N TYR A 298 -32.94 26.29 8.68
CA TYR A 298 -31.56 26.78 8.77
C TYR A 298 -31.37 27.59 10.07
N PRO A 299 -30.36 27.28 10.89
CA PRO A 299 -30.08 28.05 12.11
C PRO A 299 -29.58 29.45 11.74
N SER A 300 -30.17 30.48 12.34
CA SER A 300 -29.82 31.89 12.07
C SER A 300 -28.43 32.30 12.54
N ASP A 301 -27.80 31.52 13.42
CA ASP A 301 -26.45 31.75 13.93
C ASP A 301 -25.50 30.65 13.46
N PRO A 302 -24.40 30.98 12.74
CA PRO A 302 -23.35 30.03 12.35
C PRO A 302 -22.71 29.28 13.53
N SER A 303 -22.75 29.84 14.74
CA SER A 303 -22.18 29.21 15.94
C SER A 303 -22.95 27.96 16.40
N ALA A 304 -24.17 27.76 15.92
CA ALA A 304 -25.00 26.60 16.20
C ALA A 304 -24.69 25.38 15.30
N LEU A 305 -23.80 25.54 14.31
CA LEU A 305 -23.29 24.43 13.52
C LEU A 305 -22.32 23.58 14.35
N TYR A 306 -22.30 22.27 14.08
CA TYR A 306 -21.45 21.35 14.81
C TYR A 306 -19.97 21.64 14.55
N GLU A 307 -19.27 22.13 15.57
CA GLU A 307 -17.81 22.14 15.65
C GLU A 307 -17.33 21.11 16.68
N ALA A 308 -16.39 20.24 16.29
CA ALA A 308 -15.75 19.33 17.24
C ALA A 308 -15.07 20.14 18.39
N PRO A 309 -15.12 19.70 19.65
CA PRO A 309 -14.52 20.41 20.78
C PRO A 309 -13.01 20.62 20.60
N ARG A 310 -12.48 21.77 21.06
CA ARG A 310 -11.05 22.13 20.94
C ARG A 310 -10.06 21.10 21.53
N SER A 311 -10.48 20.24 22.47
CA SER A 311 -9.59 19.18 23.00
C SER A 311 -9.43 18.00 22.03
N GLU A 312 -10.41 17.72 21.16
CA GLU A 312 -10.26 16.78 20.03
C GLU A 312 -9.56 17.45 18.83
N LYS A 313 -9.54 18.79 18.76
CA LYS A 313 -8.78 19.55 17.74
C LYS A 313 -7.25 19.44 17.90
N ALA A 314 -6.74 18.85 19.00
CA ALA A 314 -5.30 18.75 19.28
C ALA A 314 -4.61 17.58 18.55
N GLU A 315 -5.34 16.52 18.16
CA GLU A 315 -4.75 15.33 17.52
C GLU A 315 -4.73 15.40 15.99
N GLY A 316 -5.39 16.39 15.37
CA GLY A 316 -5.48 16.54 13.92
C GLY A 316 -4.93 17.88 13.42
N ARG A 317 -4.07 17.85 12.38
CA ARG A 317 -3.57 19.04 11.71
C ARG A 317 -4.70 19.70 10.89
N LEU A 318 -5.32 20.75 11.42
CA LEU A 318 -6.37 21.50 10.72
C LEU A 318 -5.80 22.26 9.51
N LEU A 319 -6.54 22.27 8.40
CA LEU A 319 -6.28 23.19 7.30
C LEU A 319 -6.51 24.63 7.78
N ARG A 320 -5.54 25.52 7.57
CA ARG A 320 -5.69 26.93 7.94
C ARG A 320 -6.83 27.56 7.15
N HIS A 321 -7.67 28.31 7.83
CA HIS A 321 -8.77 29.04 7.21
C HIS A 321 -8.22 30.04 6.18
N THR A 322 -8.49 29.84 4.90
CA THR A 322 -8.15 30.80 3.84
C THR A 322 -9.27 31.82 3.72
N GLY A 323 -9.00 33.07 4.10
CA GLY A 323 -9.95 34.20 3.98
C GLY A 323 -10.22 34.70 2.55
N LYS A 324 -10.02 33.86 1.53
CA LYS A 324 -10.10 34.24 0.11
C LYS A 324 -11.34 33.72 -0.62
N LEU A 325 -12.22 33.01 0.06
CA LEU A 325 -13.53 32.64 -0.48
C LEU A 325 -14.56 33.48 0.27
N LYS A 326 -14.94 34.61 -0.35
CA LYS A 326 -16.13 35.39 -0.02
C LYS A 326 -17.22 35.02 -1.01
#